data_AF-A0A2U1W0Z1-F1
#
_entry.id   AF-A0A2U1W0Z1-F1
#
_cell.length_a   1.000
_cell.length_b   1.000
_cell.length_c   1.000
_cell.angle_alpha   90.00
_cell.angle_beta   90.00
_cell.angle_gamma   90.00
#
_symmetry.space_group_name_H-M   'P 1'
#
loop_
_entity.id
_entity.type
_entity.pdbx_description
1 polymer ?
#
loop_
_entity_poly.entity_id
_entity_poly.type
_entity_poly.pdbx_seq_one_letter_code
_entity_poly.pdbx_strand_id
1 'polypeptide(L)'
;MSDPKDALRALLETYLRCPVQPVLSELEQGLRAYQTEWIRARAGGDAPALADPAKTAIPKAKFKVDGGDRAVLERIAGGWLPTTAEVPRWAWLEDRELVKLEPNPAGSGPEVLRMGDEGWRVLGRNPPG
;
A
#
# COMPACT_ATOMS: atom_id res chain seq x y z
N MET A 1 -16.95 -14.83 -11.41
CA MET A 1 -17.04 -14.14 -10.10
C MET A 1 -17.17 -15.23 -9.06
N SER A 2 -16.18 -15.43 -8.18
CA SER A 2 -16.31 -16.36 -7.05
C SER A 2 -17.29 -15.82 -6.03
N ASP A 3 -18.07 -16.69 -5.40
CA ASP A 3 -18.97 -16.31 -4.31
C ASP A 3 -18.12 -15.77 -3.13
N PRO A 4 -18.51 -14.64 -2.51
CA PRO A 4 -17.77 -14.06 -1.37
C PRO A 4 -17.61 -15.05 -0.19
N LYS A 5 -18.50 -16.03 -0.05
CA LYS A 5 -18.39 -17.11 0.96
C LYS A 5 -17.28 -18.10 0.62
N ASP A 6 -17.04 -18.37 -0.66
CA ASP A 6 -15.95 -19.26 -1.09
C ASP A 6 -14.59 -18.61 -0.83
N ALA A 7 -14.48 -17.29 -1.05
CA ALA A 7 -13.29 -16.52 -0.70
C ALA A 7 -13.01 -16.51 0.82
N LEU A 8 -14.04 -16.31 1.64
CA LEU A 8 -13.92 -16.38 3.11
C LEU A 8 -13.51 -17.77 3.59
N ARG A 9 -14.07 -18.82 2.98
CA ARG A 9 -13.71 -20.21 3.30
C ARG A 9 -12.24 -20.48 2.98
N ALA A 10 -11.75 -20.02 1.83
CA ALA A 10 -10.34 -20.17 1.47
C ALA A 10 -9.39 -19.44 2.45
N LEU A 11 -9.75 -18.23 2.89
CA LEU A 11 -8.99 -17.48 3.91
C LEU A 11 -8.98 -18.20 5.27
N LEU A 12 -10.14 -18.73 5.70
CA LEU A 12 -10.24 -19.52 6.93
C LEU A 12 -9.40 -20.79 6.86
N GLU A 13 -9.47 -21.54 5.75
CA GLU A 13 -8.65 -22.74 5.57
C GLU A 13 -7.15 -22.42 5.59
N THR A 14 -6.76 -21.31 4.98
CA THR A 14 -5.37 -20.85 4.97
C THR A 14 -4.91 -20.50 6.39
N TYR A 15 -5.75 -19.79 7.16
CA TYR A 15 -5.47 -19.44 8.55
C TYR A 15 -5.34 -20.69 9.44
N LEU A 16 -6.24 -21.68 9.27
CA LEU A 16 -6.21 -22.93 10.04
C LEU A 16 -4.97 -23.79 9.74
N ARG A 17 -4.41 -23.71 8.52
CA ARG A 17 -3.16 -24.40 8.15
C ARG A 17 -1.92 -23.64 8.61
N CYS A 18 -1.95 -22.30 8.54
CA CYS A 18 -0.81 -21.44 8.87
C CYS A 18 -1.31 -20.12 9.48
N PRO A 19 -1.39 -20.03 10.82
CA PRO A 19 -1.96 -18.87 11.50
C PRO A 19 -0.96 -17.71 11.54
N VAL A 20 -0.79 -17.03 10.40
CA VAL A 20 0.05 -15.83 10.28
C VAL A 20 -0.79 -14.55 10.35
N GLN A 21 -0.19 -13.49 10.90
CA GLN A 21 -0.83 -12.17 11.09
C GLN A 21 -1.47 -11.56 9.82
N PRO A 22 -0.82 -11.62 8.64
CA PRO A 22 -1.42 -11.09 7.41
C PRO A 22 -2.71 -11.79 7.00
N VAL A 23 -2.77 -13.13 7.09
CA VAL A 23 -3.95 -13.92 6.73
C VAL A 23 -5.10 -13.68 7.71
N LEU A 24 -4.79 -13.49 9.00
CA LEU A 24 -5.80 -13.12 10.00
C LEU A 24 -6.42 -11.74 9.67
N SER A 25 -5.59 -10.75 9.33
CA SER A 25 -6.04 -9.40 8.99
C SER A 25 -6.96 -9.40 7.76
N GLU A 26 -6.61 -10.16 6.72
CA GLU A 26 -7.45 -10.34 5.52
C GLU A 26 -8.77 -11.05 5.83
N LEU A 27 -8.75 -12.11 6.65
CA LEU A 27 -9.96 -12.82 7.07
C LEU A 27 -10.91 -11.90 7.84
N GLU A 28 -10.40 -11.11 8.79
CA GLU A 28 -11.23 -10.19 9.56
C GLU A 28 -11.82 -9.06 8.69
N GLN A 29 -11.04 -8.53 7.74
CA GLN A 29 -11.53 -7.54 6.78
C GLN A 29 -12.64 -8.13 5.90
N GLY A 30 -12.43 -9.33 5.35
CA GLY A 30 -13.43 -10.05 4.57
C GLY A 30 -14.72 -10.29 5.35
N LEU A 31 -14.62 -10.72 6.62
CA LEU A 31 -15.78 -10.96 7.48
C LEU A 31 -16.57 -9.68 7.76
N ARG A 32 -15.88 -8.57 8.07
CA ARG A 32 -16.52 -7.26 8.28
C ARG A 32 -17.25 -6.77 7.03
N ALA A 33 -16.64 -6.91 5.86
CA ALA A 33 -17.26 -6.55 4.58
C ALA A 33 -18.51 -7.41 4.31
N TYR A 34 -18.40 -8.74 4.47
CA TYR A 34 -19.53 -9.65 4.28
C TYR A 34 -20.68 -9.38 5.26
N GLN A 35 -20.38 -9.12 6.52
CA GLN A 35 -21.40 -8.76 7.53
C GLN A 35 -22.10 -7.45 7.16
N THR A 36 -21.35 -6.43 6.74
CA THR A 36 -21.91 -5.13 6.34
C THR A 36 -22.86 -5.28 5.16
N GLU A 37 -22.47 -6.04 4.14
CA GLU A 37 -23.29 -6.30 2.96
C GLU A 37 -24.51 -7.16 3.28
N TRP A 38 -24.35 -8.17 4.16
CA TRP A 38 -25.47 -8.99 4.62
C TRP A 38 -26.50 -8.17 5.42
N ILE A 39 -26.03 -7.27 6.30
CA ILE A 39 -26.89 -6.33 7.04
C ILE A 39 -27.62 -5.43 6.04
N ARG A 40 -26.92 -4.85 5.06
CA ARG A 40 -27.53 -3.95 4.06
C ARG A 40 -28.61 -4.63 3.23
N ALA A 41 -28.32 -5.84 2.74
CA ALA A 41 -29.27 -6.63 1.96
C ALA A 41 -30.57 -6.92 2.72
N ARG A 42 -30.56 -6.78 4.06
CA ARG A 42 -31.68 -7.09 4.95
C ARG A 42 -32.28 -5.88 5.67
N ALA A 43 -31.51 -4.81 5.86
CA ALA A 43 -31.91 -3.58 6.55
C ALA A 43 -32.57 -2.55 5.63
N GLY A 44 -32.47 -2.71 4.30
CA GLY A 44 -33.08 -1.77 3.36
C GLY A 44 -32.54 -0.35 3.51
N GLY A 45 -33.41 0.64 3.67
CA GLY A 45 -33.06 2.07 3.75
C GLY A 45 -32.42 2.52 5.06
N ASP A 46 -32.48 1.72 6.13
CA ASP A 46 -31.84 2.00 7.43
C ASP A 46 -30.42 1.40 7.52
N ALA A 47 -29.86 0.94 6.40
CA ALA A 47 -28.52 0.39 6.38
C ALA A 47 -27.47 1.47 6.72
N PRO A 48 -26.53 1.19 7.63
CA PRO A 48 -25.44 2.11 7.92
C PRO A 48 -24.66 2.43 6.63
N ALA A 49 -24.28 3.70 6.48
CA ALA A 49 -23.45 4.16 5.37
C ALA A 49 -22.15 3.34 5.32
N LEU A 50 -21.62 3.08 4.11
CA LEU A 50 -20.29 2.50 3.94
C LEU A 50 -19.32 3.32 4.79
N ALA A 51 -18.74 2.71 5.82
CA ALA A 51 -17.48 3.22 6.33
C ALA A 51 -16.51 3.13 5.14
N ASP A 52 -15.96 4.28 4.73
CA ASP A 52 -14.85 4.32 3.79
C ASP A 52 -13.88 3.20 4.15
N PRO A 53 -13.36 2.42 3.16
CA PRO A 53 -12.40 1.37 3.44
C PRO A 53 -11.34 2.00 4.32
N ALA A 54 -11.22 1.49 5.55
CA ALA A 54 -10.45 2.14 6.60
C ALA A 54 -9.11 2.53 5.98
N LYS A 55 -8.90 3.82 5.74
CA LYS A 55 -7.61 4.33 5.26
C LYS A 55 -6.66 3.82 6.31
N THR A 56 -5.87 2.79 5.98
CA THR A 56 -4.81 2.30 6.85
C THR A 56 -4.08 3.54 7.30
N ALA A 57 -4.16 3.87 8.58
CA ALA A 57 -3.71 5.15 9.07
C ALA A 57 -2.22 5.21 8.74
N ILE A 58 -1.87 6.02 7.72
CA ILE A 58 -0.52 6.07 7.20
C ILE A 58 0.33 6.64 8.34
N PRO A 59 1.30 5.88 8.87
CA PRO A 59 2.13 6.37 9.95
C PRO A 59 2.74 7.70 9.54
N LYS A 60 2.72 8.67 10.45
CA LYS A 60 3.28 9.99 10.18
C LYS A 60 4.75 9.84 9.77
N ALA A 61 5.10 10.43 8.63
CA ALA A 61 6.47 10.43 8.15
C ALA A 61 7.44 10.96 9.22
N LYS A 62 8.57 10.27 9.38
CA LYS A 62 9.61 10.68 10.34
C LYS A 62 10.26 12.00 9.93
N PHE A 63 10.35 12.24 8.61
CA PHE A 63 11.06 13.37 8.03
C PHE A 63 10.11 14.33 7.33
N LYS A 64 10.36 15.63 7.52
CA LYS A 64 9.82 16.66 6.64
C LYS A 64 10.73 16.79 5.43
N VAL A 65 10.13 16.89 4.26
CA VAL A 65 10.83 17.02 2.99
C VAL A 65 10.43 18.34 2.36
N ASP A 66 11.38 18.98 1.68
CA ASP A 66 11.10 20.24 0.99
C ASP A 66 10.26 20.01 -0.28
N GLY A 67 9.82 21.10 -0.92
CA GLY A 67 8.96 21.03 -2.10
C GLY A 67 9.62 20.38 -3.31
N GLY A 68 10.94 20.52 -3.46
CA GLY A 68 11.69 19.94 -4.58
C GLY A 68 11.81 18.42 -4.45
N ASP A 69 12.21 17.96 -3.28
CA ASP A 69 12.32 16.54 -2.97
C ASP A 69 10.93 15.86 -2.99
N ARG A 70 9.89 16.55 -2.49
CA ARG A 70 8.51 16.04 -2.59
C ARG A 70 8.06 15.85 -4.04
N ALA A 71 8.37 16.78 -4.94
CA ALA A 71 8.02 16.67 -6.35
C ALA A 71 8.73 15.49 -7.04
N VAL A 72 9.97 15.19 -6.66
CA VAL A 72 10.69 13.99 -7.12
C VAL A 72 9.95 12.72 -6.68
N LEU A 73 9.58 12.62 -5.40
CA LEU A 73 8.82 11.48 -4.87
C LEU A 73 7.47 11.33 -5.58
N GLU A 74 6.74 12.41 -5.82
CA GLU A 74 5.44 12.36 -6.53
C GLU A 74 5.58 11.81 -7.96
N ARG A 75 6.67 12.15 -8.66
CA ARG A 75 6.96 11.60 -10.00
C ARG A 75 7.31 10.12 -9.95
N ILE A 76 8.12 9.69 -8.97
CA ILE A 76 8.46 8.28 -8.78
C ILE A 76 7.20 7.47 -8.45
N ALA A 77 6.32 8.00 -7.60
CA ALA A 77 5.01 7.39 -7.31
C ALA A 77 4.11 7.29 -8.55
N GLY A 78 4.31 8.15 -9.56
CA GLY A 78 3.64 8.10 -10.85
C GLY A 78 4.26 7.13 -11.87
N GLY A 79 5.28 6.36 -11.50
CA GLY A 79 5.92 5.36 -12.35
C GLY A 79 7.20 5.83 -13.07
N TRP A 80 7.70 7.03 -12.77
CA TRP A 80 9.03 7.44 -13.22
C TRP A 80 10.11 6.65 -12.47
N LEU A 81 11.07 6.07 -13.18
CA LEU A 81 12.18 5.29 -12.63
C LEU A 81 13.51 6.00 -12.91
N PRO A 82 13.83 7.09 -12.18
CA PRO A 82 15.05 7.85 -12.42
C PRO A 82 16.29 7.08 -11.98
N THR A 83 17.41 7.45 -12.57
CA THR A 83 18.76 7.04 -12.13
C THR A 83 19.34 8.04 -11.13
N THR A 84 20.46 7.69 -10.49
CA THR A 84 21.20 8.59 -9.59
C THR A 84 21.70 9.87 -10.27
N ALA A 85 21.87 9.86 -11.60
CA ALA A 85 22.26 11.03 -12.37
C ALA A 85 21.12 12.06 -12.52
N GLU A 86 19.87 11.61 -12.48
CA GLU A 86 18.68 12.47 -12.68
C GLU A 86 18.19 13.12 -11.38
N VAL A 87 18.63 12.63 -10.22
CA VAL A 87 18.19 13.09 -8.90
C VAL A 87 19.39 13.61 -8.11
N PRO A 88 19.65 14.93 -8.08
CA PRO A 88 20.87 15.50 -7.48
C PRO A 88 21.09 15.16 -6.01
N ARG A 89 20.02 14.95 -5.23
CA ARG A 89 20.06 14.62 -3.80
C ARG A 89 19.71 13.16 -3.51
N TRP A 90 19.87 12.25 -4.47
CA TRP A 90 19.45 10.85 -4.34
C TRP A 90 19.99 10.17 -3.07
N ALA A 91 21.26 10.39 -2.72
CA ALA A 91 21.89 9.79 -1.55
C ALA A 91 21.23 10.23 -0.22
N TRP A 92 20.77 11.48 -0.15
CA TRP A 92 20.05 11.99 1.02
C TRP A 92 18.65 11.39 1.16
N LEU A 93 17.99 11.14 0.03
CA LEU A 93 16.68 10.49 -0.03
C LEU A 93 16.79 9.00 0.35
N GLU A 94 17.84 8.32 -0.13
CA GLU A 94 18.10 6.92 0.19
C GLU A 94 18.46 6.71 1.66
N ASP A 95 19.35 7.54 2.22
CA ASP A 95 19.73 7.53 3.66
C ASP A 95 18.51 7.64 4.61
N ARG A 96 17.42 8.24 4.13
CA ARG A 96 16.15 8.41 4.88
C ARG A 96 15.08 7.41 4.51
N GLU A 97 15.41 6.37 3.76
CA GLU A 97 14.49 5.34 3.29
C GLU A 97 13.33 5.90 2.45
N LEU A 98 13.51 7.09 1.85
CA LEU A 98 12.52 7.73 0.98
C LEU A 98 12.50 7.09 -0.41
N VAL A 99 13.69 6.70 -0.87
CA VAL A 99 13.91 5.93 -2.10
C VAL A 99 14.89 4.80 -1.80
N LYS A 100 15.00 3.85 -2.72
CA LYS A 100 15.98 2.76 -2.70
C LYS A 100 16.53 2.53 -4.11
N LEU A 101 17.79 2.13 -4.21
CA LEU A 101 18.33 1.62 -5.46
C LEU A 101 17.85 0.20 -5.72
N GLU A 102 17.33 -0.03 -6.92
CA GLU A 102 17.01 -1.36 -7.42
C GLU A 102 17.68 -1.60 -8.78
N PRO A 103 17.97 -2.86 -9.12
CA PRO A 103 18.42 -3.21 -10.45
C PRO A 103 17.47 -2.69 -11.52
N ASN A 104 18.03 -2.26 -12.65
CA ASN A 104 17.23 -1.80 -13.77
C ASN A 104 16.29 -2.92 -14.25
N PRO A 105 14.97 -2.70 -14.33
CA PRO A 105 14.03 -3.74 -14.78
C PRO A 105 14.28 -4.19 -16.23
N ALA A 106 14.99 -3.41 -17.05
CA ALA A 106 15.41 -3.81 -18.39
C ALA A 106 16.57 -4.83 -18.40
N GLY A 107 17.09 -5.23 -17.23
CA GLY A 107 18.17 -6.22 -17.09
C GLY A 107 19.56 -5.73 -17.49
N SER A 108 19.68 -4.48 -17.94
CA SER A 108 20.94 -3.84 -18.29
C SER A 108 20.87 -2.33 -18.03
N GLY A 109 22.02 -1.71 -17.76
CA GLY A 109 22.12 -0.27 -17.49
C GLY A 109 22.21 0.09 -16.01
N PRO A 110 22.21 1.40 -15.69
CA PRO A 110 22.35 1.90 -14.32
C PRO A 110 21.14 1.51 -13.46
N GLU A 111 21.39 1.33 -12.16
CA GLU A 111 20.36 1.14 -11.14
C GLU A 111 19.37 2.32 -11.14
N VAL A 112 18.13 2.01 -10.80
CA VAL A 112 17.03 2.97 -10.76
C VAL A 112 16.59 3.19 -9.33
N LEU A 113 16.12 4.39 -9.05
CA LEU A 113 15.53 4.76 -7.78
C LEU A 113 14.07 4.34 -7.77
N ARG A 114 13.70 3.52 -6.79
CA ARG A 114 12.32 3.13 -6.50
C ARG A 114 11.87 3.71 -5.18
N MET A 115 10.56 3.82 -5.01
CA MET A 115 9.98 4.36 -3.79
C MET A 115 10.30 3.46 -2.58
N GLY A 116 10.76 4.07 -1.49
CA GLY A 116 10.92 3.43 -0.19
C GLY A 116 9.69 3.65 0.71
N ASP A 117 9.66 2.94 1.84
CA ASP A 117 8.49 2.98 2.75
C ASP A 117 8.26 4.35 3.37
N GLU A 118 9.32 5.08 3.75
CA GLU A 118 9.16 6.45 4.26
C GLU A 118 8.74 7.42 3.14
N GLY A 119 9.12 7.15 1.89
CA GLY A 119 8.70 7.93 0.73
C GLY A 119 7.18 7.90 0.56
N TRP A 120 6.58 6.72 0.67
CA TRP A 120 5.12 6.56 0.67
C TRP A 120 4.45 7.30 1.84
N ARG A 121 5.02 7.21 3.05
CA ARG A 121 4.52 7.91 4.24
C ARG A 121 4.57 9.43 4.09
N VAL A 122 5.65 9.98 3.54
CA VAL A 122 5.79 11.43 3.24
C VAL A 122 4.68 11.92 2.30
N LEU A 123 4.33 11.10 1.30
CA LEU A 123 3.28 11.43 0.36
C LEU A 123 1.88 11.21 0.94
N GLY A 124 1.75 10.57 2.10
CA GLY A 124 0.47 10.16 2.65
C GLY A 124 -0.24 9.18 1.73
N ARG A 125 0.52 8.26 1.10
CA ARG A 125 0.01 7.19 0.23
C ARG A 125 0.48 5.83 0.74
N ASN A 126 -0.24 4.77 0.37
CA ASN A 126 0.22 3.40 0.60
C ASN A 126 1.03 2.92 -0.61
N PRO A 127 2.01 2.01 -0.41
CA PRO A 127 2.65 1.31 -1.51
C PRO A 127 1.59 0.55 -2.34
N PRO A 128 1.74 0.49 -3.68
CA PRO A 128 0.97 -0.46 -4.48
C PRO A 128 1.38 -1.88 -4.05
N GLY A 129 0.43 -2.62 -3.48
CA GLY A 129 0.59 -4.02 -3.10
C GLY A 129 0.59 -4.98 -4.29
#